data_AF-D1NY02-F1
#
_entry.id   AF-D1NY02-F1
#
_cell.length_a   1.000
_cell.length_b   1.000
_cell.length_c   1.000
_cell.angle_alpha   90.00
_cell.angle_beta   90.00
_cell.angle_gamma   90.00
#
_symmetry.space_group_name_H-M   'P 1'
#
loop_
_entity.id
_entity.type
_entity.pdbx_description
1 polymer ?
#
loop_
_entity_poly.entity_id
_entity_poly.type
_entity_poly.pdbx_seq_one_letter_code
_entity_poly.pdbx_strand_id
1 'polypeptide(L)'
;MKTEGHLRKTMYRILRPLTLLMLAVIGVISVWTPMQSEAIYQRWFTLPNLFFFLPVPLLVIGCVWLIIKSVKRQQHDSIPFLSALALIFLGFTGLGISIWPNLIPPAINFRDAAGPPESLGFMLVGALFIIPVILVYTYWSYYVFRGKITPEQGYH
;
A
#
# COMPACT_ATOMS: atom_id res chain seq x y z
N MET A 1 -4.73 6.83 -16.20
CA MET A 1 -5.45 5.58 -16.56
C MET A 1 -6.78 5.86 -17.23
N LYS A 2 -7.69 6.64 -16.63
CA LYS A 2 -9.03 6.90 -17.20
C LYS A 2 -9.22 8.25 -17.90
N THR A 3 -8.25 9.17 -17.79
CA THR A 3 -8.34 10.52 -18.34
C THR A 3 -7.45 10.68 -19.59
N GLU A 4 -7.92 11.46 -20.56
CA GLU A 4 -7.19 11.78 -21.80
C GLU A 4 -6.90 13.30 -21.91
N GLY A 5 -6.04 13.67 -22.87
CA GLY A 5 -5.79 15.08 -23.23
C GLY A 5 -5.20 15.95 -22.10
N HIS A 6 -5.78 17.13 -21.90
CA HIS A 6 -5.28 18.15 -20.97
C HIS A 6 -5.36 17.70 -19.50
N LEU A 7 -6.45 17.02 -19.12
CA LEU A 7 -6.65 16.57 -17.74
C LEU A 7 -5.59 15.56 -17.30
N ARG A 8 -5.19 14.66 -18.20
CA ARG A 8 -4.08 13.71 -17.98
C ARG A 8 -2.78 14.45 -17.67
N LYS A 9 -2.40 15.45 -18.46
CA LYS A 9 -1.18 16.25 -18.24
C LYS A 9 -1.20 16.99 -16.89
N THR A 10 -2.35 17.56 -16.51
CA THR A 10 -2.51 18.22 -15.20
C THR A 10 -2.29 17.24 -14.05
N MET A 11 -2.92 16.06 -14.12
CA MET A 11 -2.76 15.02 -13.09
C MET A 11 -1.31 14.55 -12.97
N TYR A 12 -0.60 14.38 -14.10
CA TYR A 12 0.83 14.06 -14.10
C TYR A 12 1.71 15.14 -13.45
N ARG A 13 1.34 16.42 -13.58
CA ARG A 13 2.05 17.53 -12.93
C ARG A 13 1.86 17.51 -11.41
N ILE A 14 0.66 17.15 -10.93
CA ILE A 14 0.33 17.07 -9.50
C ILE A 14 0.87 15.77 -8.87
N LEU A 15 1.01 14.70 -9.65
CA LEU A 15 1.47 13.40 -9.15
C LEU A 15 2.87 13.46 -8.54
N ARG A 16 3.79 14.23 -9.13
CA ARG A 16 5.16 14.38 -8.64
C ARG A 16 5.24 15.04 -7.24
N PRO A 17 4.68 16.25 -7.00
CA PRO A 17 4.72 16.85 -5.67
C PRO A 17 3.98 16.01 -4.62
N LEU A 18 2.86 15.37 -4.98
CA LEU A 18 2.17 14.46 -4.05
C LEU A 18 3.02 13.25 -3.66
N THR A 19 3.70 12.62 -4.63
CA THR A 19 4.56 11.47 -4.33
C THR A 19 5.74 11.87 -3.44
N LEU A 20 6.33 13.05 -3.67
CA LEU A 20 7.41 13.58 -2.84
C LEU A 20 6.92 13.94 -1.43
N LEU A 21 5.73 14.55 -1.32
CA LEU A 21 5.09 14.83 -0.03
C LEU A 21 4.84 13.53 0.74
N MET A 22 4.32 12.50 0.08
CA MET A 22 4.10 11.19 0.70
C MET A 22 5.41 10.55 1.15
N LEU A 23 6.47 10.60 0.34
CA LEU A 23 7.79 10.12 0.74
C LEU A 23 8.35 10.90 1.94
N ALA A 24 8.16 12.23 1.97
CA ALA A 24 8.58 13.06 3.09
C ALA A 24 7.84 12.67 4.39
N VAL A 25 6.52 12.49 4.32
CA VAL A 25 5.71 12.03 5.47
C VAL A 25 6.16 10.65 5.94
N ILE A 26 6.38 9.70 5.02
CA ILE A 26 6.91 8.37 5.36
C ILE A 26 8.28 8.48 6.02
N GLY A 27 9.16 9.34 5.50
CA GLY A 27 10.49 9.58 6.08
C GLY A 27 10.43 10.16 7.49
N VAL A 28 9.59 11.18 7.70
CA VAL A 28 9.37 11.80 9.01
C VAL A 28 8.84 10.78 10.01
N ILE A 29 7.80 10.03 9.65
CA ILE A 29 7.21 9.01 10.53
C ILE A 29 8.23 7.90 10.80
N SER A 30 8.98 7.44 9.79
CA SER A 30 10.00 6.39 9.94
C SER A 30 11.13 6.77 10.91
N VAL A 31 11.44 8.05 11.04
CA VAL A 31 12.45 8.56 12.00
C VAL A 31 11.83 8.88 13.35
N TRP A 32 10.65 9.51 13.38
CA TRP A 32 9.98 9.91 14.61
C TRP A 32 9.54 8.69 15.44
N THR A 33 8.92 7.70 14.79
CA THR A 33 8.34 6.53 15.48
C THR A 33 9.36 5.78 16.37
N PRO A 34 10.54 5.39 15.88
CA PRO A 34 11.54 4.71 16.71
C PRO A 34 12.13 5.62 17.80
N MET A 35 12.17 6.95 17.62
CA MET A 35 12.60 7.87 18.69
C MET A 35 11.63 7.89 19.87
N GLN A 36 10.34 7.63 19.62
CA GLN A 36 9.32 7.58 20.67
C GLN A 36 9.13 6.18 21.27
N SER A 37 9.54 5.13 20.57
CA SER A 37 9.32 3.75 21.00
C SER A 37 10.59 2.92 20.85
N GLU A 38 11.23 2.64 21.98
CA GLU A 38 12.41 1.76 22.05
C GLU A 38 12.10 0.38 21.47
N ALA A 39 10.88 -0.15 21.64
CA ALA A 39 10.49 -1.42 21.06
C ALA A 39 10.55 -1.43 19.52
N ILE A 40 10.14 -0.32 18.89
CA ILE A 40 10.19 -0.16 17.43
C ILE A 40 11.64 0.05 16.97
N TYR A 41 12.43 0.83 17.71
CA TYR A 41 13.86 0.97 17.45
C TYR A 41 14.57 -0.39 17.47
N GLN A 42 14.35 -1.18 18.53
CA GLN A 42 14.93 -2.50 18.68
C GLN A 42 14.46 -3.46 17.58
N ARG A 43 13.25 -3.29 17.03
CA ARG A 43 12.74 -4.14 15.95
C ARG A 43 13.37 -3.83 14.59
N TRP A 44 13.54 -2.55 14.28
CA TRP A 44 13.95 -2.10 12.95
C TRP A 44 15.45 -1.87 12.81
N PHE A 45 16.12 -1.41 13.87
CA PHE A 45 17.51 -0.90 13.81
C PHE A 45 18.54 -1.82 14.48
N THR A 46 18.11 -2.93 15.11
CA THR A 46 19.06 -3.90 15.68
C THR A 46 19.48 -4.95 14.67
N LEU A 47 20.68 -5.47 14.84
CA LEU A 47 21.16 -6.63 14.10
C LEU A 47 20.66 -7.92 14.77
N PRO A 48 20.15 -8.92 14.03
CA PRO A 48 20.13 -9.02 12.56
C PRO A 48 18.85 -8.47 11.89
N ASN A 49 17.85 -8.05 12.66
CA ASN A 49 16.53 -7.63 12.16
C ASN A 49 16.61 -6.54 11.08
N LEU A 50 17.56 -5.62 11.20
CA LEU A 50 17.83 -4.58 10.22
C LEU A 50 17.97 -5.15 8.80
N PHE A 51 18.69 -6.25 8.61
CA PHE A 51 18.87 -6.86 7.29
C PHE A 51 17.59 -7.51 6.76
N PHE A 52 16.76 -8.06 7.64
CA PHE A 52 15.47 -8.63 7.27
C PHE A 52 14.45 -7.56 6.88
N PHE A 53 14.51 -6.37 7.50
CA PHE A 53 13.57 -5.29 7.25
C PHE A 53 14.05 -4.23 6.26
N LEU A 54 15.35 -4.17 5.94
CA LEU A 54 15.94 -3.30 4.90
C LEU A 54 15.24 -3.37 3.53
N PRO A 55 14.72 -4.53 3.06
CA PRO A 55 14.01 -4.60 1.79
C PRO A 55 12.78 -3.69 1.74
N VAL A 56 12.11 -3.44 2.87
CA VAL A 56 10.89 -2.61 2.92
C VAL A 56 11.16 -1.15 2.51
N PRO A 57 12.07 -0.40 3.16
CA PRO A 57 12.38 0.97 2.74
C PRO A 57 12.98 1.02 1.32
N LEU A 58 13.74 0.01 0.90
CA LEU A 58 14.23 -0.08 -0.48
C LEU A 58 13.09 -0.22 -1.50
N LEU A 59 12.09 -1.04 -1.21
CA LEU A 59 10.90 -1.18 -2.06
C LEU A 59 10.06 0.10 -2.09
N VAL A 60 9.95 0.83 -0.97
CA VAL A 60 9.30 2.14 -0.92
C VAL A 60 10.00 3.13 -1.86
N ILE A 61 11.33 3.24 -1.76
CA ILE A 61 12.13 4.09 -2.65
C ILE A 61 11.97 3.64 -4.11
N GLY A 62 11.99 2.33 -4.37
CA GLY A 62 11.77 1.76 -5.69
C GLY A 62 10.40 2.14 -6.27
N CYS A 63 9.33 2.05 -5.49
CA CYS A 63 7.98 2.43 -5.92
C CYS A 63 7.88 3.94 -6.21
N VAL A 64 8.44 4.79 -5.34
CA VAL A 64 8.49 6.24 -5.59
C VAL A 64 9.27 6.55 -6.87
N TRP A 65 10.41 5.89 -7.08
CA TRP A 65 11.20 6.04 -8.29
C TRP A 65 10.42 5.61 -9.54
N LEU A 66 9.70 4.49 -9.49
CA LEU A 66 8.84 4.03 -10.59
C LEU A 66 7.73 5.04 -10.92
N ILE A 67 7.10 5.65 -9.91
CA ILE A 67 6.09 6.70 -10.12
C ILE A 67 6.72 7.90 -10.82
N ILE A 68 7.84 8.42 -10.29
CA ILE A 68 8.53 9.59 -10.86
C ILE A 68 9.02 9.31 -12.29
N LYS A 69 9.59 8.12 -12.53
CA LYS A 69 10.03 7.69 -13.87
C LYS A 69 8.85 7.60 -14.83
N SER A 70 7.70 7.10 -14.37
CA SER A 70 6.51 7.00 -15.19
C SER A 70 5.91 8.37 -15.51
N VAL A 71 6.02 9.35 -14.60
CA VAL A 71 5.64 10.75 -14.88
C VAL A 71 6.47 11.34 -15.99
N LYS A 72 7.78 11.07 -16.01
CA LYS A 72 8.69 11.56 -17.07
C LYS A 72 8.42 10.90 -18.42
N ARG A 73 8.14 9.59 -18.44
CA ARG A 73 7.95 8.84 -19.70
C ARG A 73 6.55 8.96 -20.30
N GLN A 74 5.50 9.21 -19.52
CA GLN A 74 4.10 9.32 -19.97
C GLN A 74 3.57 8.15 -20.84
N GLN A 75 4.21 6.98 -20.78
CA GLN A 75 3.90 5.83 -21.66
C GLN A 75 2.90 4.85 -21.06
N HIS A 76 3.03 4.52 -19.77
CA HIS A 76 2.21 3.50 -19.12
C HIS A 76 1.51 4.07 -17.89
N ASP A 77 0.22 4.34 -18.03
CA ASP A 77 -0.59 4.88 -16.94
C ASP A 77 -0.82 3.89 -15.78
N SER A 78 -0.64 2.58 -16.02
CA SER A 78 -0.84 1.53 -15.02
C SER A 78 0.28 1.43 -13.98
N ILE A 79 1.52 1.77 -14.38
CA ILE A 79 2.70 1.72 -13.51
C ILE A 79 2.53 2.60 -12.26
N PRO A 80 2.21 3.91 -12.36
CA PRO A 80 2.11 4.75 -11.18
C PRO A 80 0.97 4.34 -10.25
N PHE A 81 -0.12 3.79 -10.80
CA PHE A 81 -1.22 3.26 -10.00
C PHE A 81 -0.79 2.03 -9.19
N LEU A 82 -0.15 1.05 -9.86
CA LEU A 82 0.30 -0.17 -9.18
C LEU A 82 1.42 0.12 -8.16
N SER A 83 2.31 1.06 -8.47
CA SER A 83 3.33 1.53 -7.53
C SER A 83 2.74 2.27 -6.33
N ALA A 84 1.66 3.05 -6.52
CA ALA A 84 0.95 3.67 -5.41
C ALA A 84 0.24 2.64 -4.52
N LEU A 85 -0.39 1.62 -5.13
CA LEU A 85 -0.99 0.50 -4.39
C LEU A 85 0.07 -0.25 -3.59
N ALA A 86 1.23 -0.52 -4.20
CA ALA A 86 2.37 -1.14 -3.53
C ALA A 86 2.90 -0.27 -2.37
N LEU A 87 2.96 1.05 -2.52
CA LEU A 87 3.35 1.95 -1.43
C LEU A 87 2.40 1.89 -0.23
N ILE A 88 1.09 1.88 -0.50
CA ILE A 88 0.08 1.73 0.56
C ILE A 88 0.25 0.37 1.25
N PHE A 89 0.37 -0.70 0.47
CA PHE A 89 0.58 -2.05 0.99
C PHE A 89 1.84 -2.13 1.86
N LEU A 90 2.99 -1.61 1.37
CA LEU A 90 4.24 -1.56 2.13
C LEU A 90 4.09 -0.76 3.43
N GLY A 91 3.40 0.38 3.40
CA GLY A 91 3.10 1.17 4.59
C GLY A 91 2.32 0.37 5.64
N PHE A 92 1.25 -0.31 5.24
CA PHE A 92 0.48 -1.16 6.15
C PHE A 92 1.29 -2.34 6.68
N THR A 93 2.11 -2.99 5.85
CA THR A 93 2.98 -4.08 6.32
C THR A 93 4.04 -3.58 7.32
N GLY A 94 4.62 -2.40 7.10
CA GLY A 94 5.57 -1.78 8.03
C GLY A 94 4.95 -1.49 9.39
N LEU A 95 3.72 -0.97 9.41
CA LEU A 95 2.95 -0.80 10.65
C LEU A 95 2.70 -2.16 11.33
N GLY A 96 2.24 -3.18 10.58
CA GLY A 96 2.01 -4.51 11.13
C GLY A 96 3.25 -5.13 11.77
N ILE A 97 4.41 -5.03 11.09
CA ILE A 97 5.71 -5.50 11.59
C ILE A 97 6.10 -4.80 12.90
N SER A 98 5.75 -3.52 13.03
CA SER A 98 6.13 -2.68 14.17
C SER A 98 5.34 -3.00 15.43
N ILE A 99 4.09 -3.47 15.28
CA ILE A 99 3.20 -3.78 16.40
C ILE A 99 3.29 -5.28 16.77
N TRP A 100 3.61 -6.15 15.81
CA TRP A 100 3.75 -7.59 16.02
C TRP A 100 4.75 -7.96 17.14
N PRO A 101 4.43 -8.91 18.04
CA PRO A 101 3.27 -9.82 18.06
C PRO A 101 2.04 -9.26 18.79
N ASN A 102 2.11 -8.01 19.23
CA ASN A 102 1.01 -7.36 19.92
C ASN A 102 -0.01 -6.82 18.91
N LEU A 103 -1.28 -6.75 19.32
CA LEU A 103 -2.30 -5.98 18.60
C LEU A 103 -2.46 -4.60 19.26
N ILE A 104 -2.43 -4.56 20.60
CA ILE A 104 -2.48 -3.34 21.40
C ILE A 104 -1.30 -3.40 22.38
N PRO A 105 -0.14 -2.82 22.05
CA PRO A 105 1.02 -2.83 22.94
C PRO A 105 0.77 -2.04 24.22
N PRO A 106 1.26 -2.50 25.38
CA PRO A 106 1.87 -3.82 25.65
C PRO A 106 0.86 -4.89 26.09
N ALA A 107 -0.43 -4.54 26.19
CA ALA A 107 -1.40 -5.28 26.99
C ALA A 107 -2.03 -6.51 26.29
N ILE A 108 -2.16 -6.52 24.96
CA ILE A 108 -2.89 -7.57 24.25
C ILE A 108 -2.05 -8.11 23.09
N ASN A 109 -1.68 -9.39 23.18
CA ASN A 109 -1.01 -10.12 22.11
C ASN A 109 -2.02 -10.79 21.15
N PHE A 110 -1.55 -11.28 20.00
CA PHE A 110 -2.41 -11.91 19.00
C PHE A 110 -3.15 -13.17 19.47
N ARG A 111 -2.62 -13.87 20.49
CA ARG A 111 -3.25 -15.06 21.08
C ARG A 111 -4.33 -14.66 22.08
N ASP A 112 -4.08 -13.62 22.87
CA ASP A 112 -5.07 -13.10 23.83
C ASP A 112 -6.27 -12.47 23.11
N ALA A 113 -6.04 -11.88 21.93
CA ALA A 113 -7.08 -11.36 21.06
C ALA A 113 -7.77 -12.45 20.21
N ALA A 114 -7.29 -13.70 20.25
CA ALA A 114 -7.83 -14.77 19.42
C ALA A 114 -9.18 -15.27 19.97
N GLY A 115 -10.17 -15.39 19.10
CA GLY A 115 -11.43 -16.06 19.43
C GLY A 115 -11.26 -17.58 19.62
N PRO A 116 -12.33 -18.28 20.02
CA PRO A 116 -12.31 -19.75 20.11
C PRO A 116 -11.90 -20.40 18.78
N PRO A 117 -11.10 -21.49 18.80
CA PRO A 117 -10.61 -22.14 17.59
C PRO A 117 -11.70 -22.52 16.58
N GLU A 118 -12.87 -22.97 17.06
CA GLU A 118 -14.01 -23.31 16.20
C GLU A 118 -14.57 -22.11 15.43
N SER A 119 -14.66 -20.95 16.08
CA SER A 119 -15.12 -19.71 15.43
C SER A 119 -14.10 -19.20 14.42
N LEU A 120 -12.81 -19.27 14.75
CA LEU A 120 -11.73 -18.95 13.82
C LEU A 120 -11.69 -19.91 12.61
N GLY A 121 -11.92 -21.21 12.83
CA GLY A 121 -12.03 -22.21 11.78
C GLY A 121 -13.18 -21.92 10.83
N PHE A 122 -14.36 -21.61 11.36
CA PHE A 122 -15.51 -21.19 10.55
C PHE A 122 -15.21 -19.91 9.75
N MET A 123 -14.63 -18.90 10.39
CA MET A 123 -14.24 -17.65 9.72
C MET A 123 -13.20 -17.89 8.61
N LEU A 124 -12.24 -18.79 8.84
CA LEU A 124 -11.21 -19.14 7.85
C LEU A 124 -11.82 -19.78 6.61
N VAL A 125 -12.75 -20.73 6.79
CA VAL A 125 -13.46 -21.36 5.68
C VAL A 125 -14.26 -20.30 4.91
N GLY A 126 -15.00 -19.44 5.60
CA GLY A 126 -15.73 -18.33 4.97
C GLY A 126 -14.81 -17.40 4.17
N ALA A 127 -13.69 -16.98 4.77
CA ALA A 127 -12.70 -16.12 4.13
C ALA A 127 -12.07 -16.78 2.88
N LEU A 128 -11.80 -18.09 2.93
CA LEU A 128 -11.22 -18.85 1.82
C LEU A 128 -12.09 -18.83 0.57
N PHE A 129 -13.42 -18.78 0.71
CA PHE A 129 -14.34 -18.68 -0.43
C PHE A 129 -14.69 -17.23 -0.79
N ILE A 130 -14.96 -16.40 0.21
CA ILE A 130 -15.43 -15.03 0.00
C ILE A 130 -14.34 -14.15 -0.60
N ILE A 131 -13.09 -14.25 -0.13
CA ILE A 131 -11.99 -13.41 -0.63
C ILE A 131 -11.75 -13.63 -2.13
N PRO A 132 -11.60 -14.87 -2.64
CA PRO A 132 -11.47 -15.11 -4.08
C PRO A 132 -12.64 -14.58 -4.89
N VAL A 133 -13.87 -14.75 -4.43
CA VAL A 133 -15.07 -14.23 -5.13
C VAL A 133 -15.02 -12.71 -5.24
N ILE A 134 -14.70 -12.01 -4.14
CA ILE A 134 -14.54 -10.54 -4.14
C ILE A 134 -13.45 -10.12 -5.12
N LEU A 135 -12.31 -10.82 -5.13
CA LEU A 135 -11.19 -10.50 -6.02
C LEU A 135 -11.54 -10.72 -7.49
N VAL A 136 -12.21 -11.84 -7.82
CA VAL A 136 -12.68 -12.12 -9.19
C VAL A 136 -13.69 -11.08 -9.65
N TYR A 137 -14.68 -10.75 -8.80
CA TYR A 137 -15.66 -9.73 -9.11
C TYR A 137 -15.03 -8.35 -9.31
N THR A 138 -14.10 -7.98 -8.42
CA THR A 138 -13.36 -6.71 -8.51
C THR A 138 -12.55 -6.67 -9.81
N TYR A 139 -11.80 -7.72 -10.12
CA TYR A 139 -11.04 -7.84 -11.36
C TYR A 139 -11.94 -7.75 -12.59
N TRP A 140 -13.06 -8.49 -12.61
CA TRP A 140 -14.02 -8.47 -13.70
C TRP A 140 -14.63 -7.08 -13.90
N SER A 141 -15.01 -6.40 -12.82
CA SER A 141 -15.49 -5.02 -12.87
C SER A 141 -14.47 -4.08 -13.49
N TYR A 142 -13.19 -4.13 -13.06
CA TYR A 142 -12.13 -3.35 -13.70
C TYR A 142 -11.90 -3.72 -15.17
N TYR A 143 -12.04 -5.00 -15.52
CA TYR A 143 -11.90 -5.47 -16.90
C TYR A 143 -13.03 -4.95 -17.80
N VAL A 144 -14.28 -5.03 -17.35
CA VAL A 144 -15.46 -4.53 -18.06
C VAL A 144 -15.38 -3.00 -18.22
N PHE A 145 -14.96 -2.27 -17.19
CA PHE A 145 -14.86 -0.81 -17.20
C PHE A 145 -13.46 -0.26 -17.58
N ARG A 146 -12.68 -1.02 -18.35
CA ARG A 146 -11.33 -0.61 -18.77
C ARG A 146 -11.30 0.44 -19.89
N GLY A 147 -12.44 0.69 -20.53
CA GLY A 147 -12.58 1.72 -21.57
C GLY A 147 -12.23 3.11 -21.02
N LYS A 148 -11.54 3.92 -21.83
CA LYS A 148 -11.28 5.31 -21.49
C LYS A 148 -12.54 6.13 -21.78
N ILE A 149 -12.90 7.01 -20.86
CA ILE A 149 -14.08 7.86 -20.99
C ILE A 149 -13.74 8.96 -22.00
N THR A 150 -14.37 8.91 -23.18
CA THR A 150 -14.26 9.97 -24.19
C THR A 150 -15.36 11.01 -23.94
N PRO A 151 -15.06 12.33 -24.05
CA PRO A 151 -16.06 13.38 -23.80
C PRO A 151 -17.34 13.28 -24.65
N GLU A 152 -17.27 12.61 -25.80
CA GLU A 152 -18.38 12.43 -26.73
C GLU A 152 -19.41 11.38 -26.28
N GLN A 153 -19.10 10.55 -25.28
CA GLN A 153 -20.00 9.47 -24.82
C GLN A 153 -21.02 9.91 -23.76
N GLY A 154 -21.04 11.21 -23.39
CA GLY A 154 -21.89 11.77 -22.33
C GLY A 154 -22.97 12.74 -22.79
N TYR A 155 -23.14 12.95 -24.10
CA TYR A 155 -24.19 13.83 -24.66
C TYR A 155 -25.07 13.05 -25.63
N HIS A 156 -26.08 12.38 -25.08
CA HIS A 156 -27.35 12.10 -25.74
C HIS A 156 -28.48 12.48 -24.79
#